data_AF-A0A5B0QVT8-F1
#
_entry.id   AF-A0A5B0QVT8-F1
#
_cell.length_a   1.000
_cell.length_b   1.000
_cell.length_c   1.000
_cell.angle_alpha   90.00
_cell.angle_beta   90.00
_cell.angle_gamma   90.00
#
_symmetry.space_group_name_H-M   'P 1'
#
loop_
_entity.id
_entity.type
_entity.pdbx_description
1 polymer ?
#
loop_
_entity_poly.entity_id
_entity_poly.type
_entity_poly.pdbx_seq_one_letter_code
_entity_poly.pdbx_strand_id
1 'polypeptide(L)'
;MVVSFLNNKVFSSFGQYPLTKEFSNQKITPILTISCGLVYAGLLAFNILTQGHGETSESLLLSYPENKIDENGTGTSCGPASLRLGDDVYTVQPGNVENDPEGLGAAQAPGSFQWTIGDISRSSAAAWGKVYTGFLYDGDPMSCNVTSASFTYQFQDTNYKYSLCGLCFLPTYEFRVKLCTTFDLSTTNLPNFAKDLQQSLQSRLGNMDSAYRNLSFEPHTLPLSAYPPYYSQDQIDVYGNRTLTSSDFTQLSIWIGDINFVPFVKNKPLQNTDHSDGTPQGNIFIHRSDKPTDFFSAFKMTGDTSASGFQFSVLGVGGVRPFGSEYNLGSIPASLSDLFQTSLSTLGWMMNAASADLNGRSIGATYLCTITRKKWKPFITLVVKRQWTAVSTRM
;
A
#
# COMPACT_ATOMS: atom_id res chain seq x y z
N MET A 1 83.13 -14.64 -0.33
CA MET A 1 82.29 -15.19 -1.41
C MET A 1 81.28 -14.11 -1.79
N VAL A 2 81.58 -13.33 -2.83
CA VAL A 2 81.06 -13.51 -4.21
C VAL A 2 79.62 -12.99 -4.27
N VAL A 3 79.45 -11.68 -4.51
CA VAL A 3 79.04 -11.06 -5.80
C VAL A 3 77.61 -10.53 -5.64
N SER A 4 77.28 -9.24 -5.43
CA SER A 4 77.80 -7.96 -5.95
C SER A 4 77.90 -7.89 -7.48
N PHE A 5 76.93 -8.44 -8.20
CA PHE A 5 76.71 -8.15 -9.62
C PHE A 5 75.24 -8.31 -9.92
N LEU A 6 74.48 -7.21 -9.91
CA LEU A 6 73.24 -7.09 -10.68
C LEU A 6 72.76 -5.64 -10.84
N ASN A 7 73.36 -4.66 -10.16
CA ASN A 7 72.81 -3.29 -10.15
C ASN A 7 73.39 -2.29 -11.16
N ASN A 8 74.12 -2.72 -12.21
CA ASN A 8 74.78 -1.79 -13.14
C ASN A 8 74.49 -1.97 -14.64
N LYS A 9 73.63 -2.93 -15.04
CA LYS A 9 73.35 -3.17 -16.47
C LYS A 9 72.07 -2.54 -17.01
N VAL A 10 71.14 -2.08 -16.16
CA VAL A 10 69.90 -1.45 -16.65
C VAL A 10 70.11 0.03 -16.99
N PHE A 11 71.11 0.69 -16.40
CA PHE A 11 71.41 2.10 -16.66
C PHE A 11 72.51 2.33 -17.70
N SER A 12 73.21 1.29 -18.18
CA SER A 12 74.28 1.46 -19.16
C SER A 12 73.78 1.59 -20.62
N SER A 13 72.50 1.32 -20.89
CA SER A 13 71.95 1.31 -22.25
C SER A 13 71.55 2.69 -22.79
N PHE A 14 71.49 3.73 -21.94
CA PHE A 14 71.23 5.10 -22.38
C PHE A 14 72.50 5.94 -22.60
N GLY A 15 73.68 5.37 -22.35
CA GLY A 15 74.97 6.06 -22.46
C GLY A 15 75.61 6.07 -23.85
N GLN A 16 74.99 5.48 -24.87
CA GLN A 16 75.59 5.38 -26.20
C GLN A 16 74.65 5.91 -27.29
N TYR A 17 74.42 7.23 -27.24
CA TYR A 17 74.20 8.03 -28.44
C TYR A 17 75.51 8.78 -28.72
N PRO A 18 76.06 8.74 -29.95
CA PRO A 18 77.43 9.19 -30.15
C PRO A 18 77.51 10.73 -30.22
N LEU A 19 78.56 11.26 -29.59
CA LEU A 19 79.15 12.58 -29.81
C LEU A 19 78.31 13.80 -29.38
N THR A 20 78.20 14.05 -28.08
CA THR A 20 78.33 15.41 -27.51
C THR A 20 78.45 15.34 -25.98
N LYS A 21 79.57 15.86 -25.46
CA LYS A 21 79.93 16.13 -24.04
C LYS A 21 79.38 15.17 -22.98
N GLU A 22 80.28 14.41 -22.35
CA GLU A 22 80.00 13.76 -21.07
C GLU A 22 79.51 14.79 -20.05
N PHE A 23 78.38 14.49 -19.41
CA PHE A 23 77.85 15.32 -18.33
C PHE A 23 78.88 15.36 -17.18
N SER A 24 79.29 16.56 -16.78
CA SER A 24 80.32 16.81 -15.74
C SER A 24 80.03 16.16 -14.38
N ASN A 25 78.81 15.66 -14.15
CA ASN A 25 78.44 14.98 -12.92
C ASN A 25 77.58 13.76 -13.26
N GLN A 26 78.20 12.57 -13.26
CA GLN A 26 77.57 11.28 -13.58
C GLN A 26 76.41 10.90 -12.64
N LYS A 27 76.20 11.64 -11.54
CA LYS A 27 75.06 11.48 -10.62
C LYS A 27 73.76 12.13 -11.13
N ILE A 28 73.82 13.04 -12.11
CA ILE A 28 72.63 13.74 -12.61
C ILE A 28 71.71 12.78 -13.37
N THR A 29 72.27 11.91 -14.22
CA THR A 29 71.51 10.95 -15.02
C THR A 29 70.62 10.03 -14.17
N PRO A 30 71.13 9.31 -13.14
CA PRO A 30 70.27 8.44 -12.32
C PRO A 30 69.23 9.22 -11.52
N ILE A 31 69.55 10.43 -11.04
CA ILE A 31 68.59 11.29 -10.33
C ILE A 31 67.44 11.69 -11.27
N LEU A 32 67.76 12.07 -12.51
CA LEU A 32 66.77 12.48 -13.50
C LEU A 32 65.87 11.30 -13.88
N THR A 33 66.43 10.10 -14.09
CA THR A 33 65.64 8.89 -14.39
C THR A 33 64.73 8.49 -13.23
N ILE A 34 65.20 8.57 -11.98
CA ILE A 34 64.38 8.31 -10.79
C ILE A 34 63.26 9.35 -10.67
N SER A 35 63.57 10.63 -10.90
CA SER A 35 62.57 11.71 -10.84
C SER A 35 61.49 11.55 -11.93
N CYS A 36 61.86 11.21 -13.16
CA CYS A 36 60.90 10.90 -14.23
C CYS A 36 60.07 9.66 -13.91
N GLY A 37 60.68 8.62 -13.33
CA GLY A 37 59.97 7.43 -12.87
C GLY A 37 58.93 7.72 -11.79
N LEU A 38 59.27 8.57 -10.81
CA LEU A 38 58.35 9.01 -9.76
C LEU A 38 57.21 9.88 -10.28
N VAL A 39 57.50 10.82 -11.19
CA VAL A 39 56.46 11.63 -11.84
C VAL A 39 55.53 10.75 -12.68
N TYR A 40 56.08 9.77 -13.41
CA TYR A 40 55.28 8.83 -14.18
C TYR A 40 54.41 7.94 -13.30
N ALA A 41 54.96 7.40 -12.20
CA ALA A 41 54.20 6.62 -11.22
C ALA A 41 53.10 7.44 -10.55
N GLY A 42 53.39 8.71 -10.20
CA GLY A 42 52.42 9.64 -9.64
C GLY A 42 51.29 9.96 -10.61
N LEU A 43 51.60 10.23 -11.88
CA LEU A 43 50.59 10.44 -12.93
C LEU A 43 49.77 9.18 -13.22
N LEU A 44 50.37 8.00 -13.13
CA LEU A 44 49.68 6.73 -13.32
C LEU A 44 48.72 6.44 -12.16
N ALA A 45 49.16 6.64 -10.92
CA ALA A 45 48.33 6.54 -9.74
C ALA A 45 47.18 7.57 -9.76
N PHE A 46 47.47 8.83 -10.11
CA PHE A 46 46.45 9.88 -10.24
C PHE A 46 45.40 9.52 -11.30
N ASN A 47 45.81 9.01 -12.47
CA ASN A 47 44.86 8.59 -13.51
C ASN A 47 44.04 7.36 -13.11
N ILE A 48 44.64 6.37 -12.44
CA ILE A 48 43.90 5.22 -11.93
C ILE A 48 42.87 5.67 -10.89
N LEU A 49 43.25 6.53 -9.95
CA LEU A 49 42.34 7.03 -8.91
C LEU A 49 41.22 7.91 -9.48
N THR A 50 41.51 8.74 -10.50
CA THR A 50 40.51 9.68 -11.06
C THR A 50 39.65 9.08 -12.17
N GLN A 51 40.15 8.12 -12.96
CA GLN A 51 39.45 7.57 -14.14
C GLN A 51 39.22 6.04 -14.06
N GLY A 52 39.75 5.38 -13.03
CA GLY A 52 39.65 3.94 -12.81
C GLY A 52 38.27 3.44 -12.41
N HIS A 53 37.36 4.34 -12.06
CA HIS A 53 35.97 3.98 -11.78
C HIS A 53 35.11 4.06 -13.05
N GLY A 54 34.20 3.10 -13.20
CA GLY A 54 33.12 3.11 -14.18
C GLY A 54 31.80 2.88 -13.47
N GLU A 55 30.75 3.54 -13.95
CA GLU A 55 29.39 3.29 -13.51
C GLU A 55 28.85 2.06 -14.24
N THR A 56 28.41 1.07 -13.49
CA THR A 56 27.67 -0.09 -14.00
C THR A 56 26.23 0.01 -13.52
N SER A 57 25.28 -0.07 -14.46
CA SER A 57 23.85 -0.04 -14.18
C SER A 57 23.22 -1.42 -14.33
N GLU A 58 22.44 -1.86 -13.36
CA GLU A 58 21.62 -3.08 -13.39
C GLU A 58 20.15 -2.68 -13.21
N SER A 59 19.22 -3.29 -13.98
CA SER A 59 17.79 -3.02 -13.85
C SER A 59 17.11 -4.11 -13.01
N LEU A 60 16.24 -3.71 -12.08
CA LEU A 60 15.49 -4.57 -11.17
C LEU A 60 14.02 -4.12 -11.13
N LEU A 61 13.11 -5.07 -10.92
CA LEU A 61 11.70 -4.77 -10.65
C LEU A 61 11.45 -4.82 -9.14
N LEU A 62 10.91 -3.74 -8.58
CA LEU A 62 10.57 -3.63 -7.15
C LEU A 62 9.06 -3.46 -6.95
N SER A 63 8.57 -3.89 -5.78
CA SER A 63 7.15 -3.75 -5.39
C SER A 63 6.81 -2.37 -4.78
N TYR A 64 7.85 -1.59 -4.47
CA TYR A 64 7.79 -0.20 -4.03
C TYR A 64 8.97 0.57 -4.63
N PRO A 65 8.86 1.89 -4.82
CA PRO A 65 9.96 2.67 -5.36
C PRO A 65 10.99 2.98 -4.27
N GLU A 66 12.25 2.74 -4.56
CA GLU A 66 13.38 3.12 -3.73
C GLU A 66 14.34 4.04 -4.49
N ASN A 67 14.42 5.30 -4.03
CA ASN A 67 15.35 6.29 -4.57
C ASN A 67 16.35 6.67 -3.47
N LYS A 68 17.50 5.99 -3.42
CA LYS A 68 18.53 6.21 -2.39
C LYS A 68 19.94 6.03 -2.96
N ILE A 69 20.90 6.70 -2.33
CA ILE A 69 22.33 6.49 -2.55
C ILE A 69 22.90 5.95 -1.25
N ASP A 70 23.38 4.71 -1.28
CA ASP A 70 24.03 4.07 -0.13
C ASP A 70 25.42 4.67 0.13
N GLU A 71 25.96 4.50 1.34
CA GLU A 71 27.29 4.99 1.77
C GLU A 71 28.41 4.50 0.84
N ASN A 72 28.20 3.35 0.20
CA ASN A 72 29.12 2.76 -0.79
C ASN A 72 29.00 3.39 -2.20
N GLY A 73 28.19 4.43 -2.37
CA GLY A 73 27.96 5.10 -3.66
C GLY A 73 27.10 4.30 -4.64
N THR A 74 26.31 3.34 -4.14
CA THR A 74 25.32 2.62 -4.94
C THR A 74 24.02 3.43 -4.97
N GLY A 75 23.62 3.92 -6.14
CA GLY A 75 22.37 4.67 -6.31
C GLY A 75 21.26 3.80 -6.90
N THR A 76 20.13 3.68 -6.22
CA THR A 76 18.90 3.11 -6.78
C THR A 76 18.00 4.24 -7.26
N SER A 77 17.49 4.15 -8.48
CA SER A 77 16.52 5.09 -9.05
C SER A 77 15.38 4.31 -9.71
N CYS A 78 14.15 4.56 -9.27
CA CYS A 78 12.93 3.93 -9.81
C CYS A 78 12.13 4.90 -10.67
N GLY A 79 11.61 4.41 -11.79
CA GLY A 79 10.61 5.11 -12.59
C GLY A 79 9.18 4.87 -12.06
N PRO A 80 8.21 5.71 -12.45
CA PRO A 80 6.82 5.56 -12.05
C PRO A 80 6.21 4.24 -12.53
N ALA A 81 5.32 3.67 -11.71
CA ALA A 81 4.45 2.58 -12.12
C ALA A 81 3.21 3.12 -12.86
N SER A 82 2.72 2.40 -13.86
CA SER A 82 1.46 2.73 -14.55
C SER A 82 0.30 2.02 -13.85
N LEU A 83 -0.64 2.78 -13.30
CA LEU A 83 -1.88 2.26 -12.71
C LEU A 83 -3.08 2.59 -13.62
N ARG A 84 -4.06 1.67 -13.69
CA ARG A 84 -5.25 1.79 -14.53
C ARG A 84 -6.52 1.54 -13.75
N LEU A 85 -7.62 2.08 -14.28
CA LEU A 85 -8.95 1.77 -13.79
C LEU A 85 -9.21 0.26 -13.87
N GLY A 86 -9.70 -0.34 -12.79
CA GLY A 86 -9.96 -1.77 -12.69
C GLY A 86 -8.75 -2.61 -12.26
N ASP A 87 -7.57 -2.02 -12.07
CA ASP A 87 -6.42 -2.77 -11.53
C ASP A 87 -6.69 -3.14 -10.07
N ASP A 88 -6.36 -4.40 -9.74
CA ASP A 88 -6.35 -4.90 -8.37
C ASP A 88 -4.96 -4.73 -7.76
N VAL A 89 -4.90 -4.10 -6.60
CA VAL A 89 -3.68 -3.72 -5.92
C VAL A 89 -3.75 -4.04 -4.43
N TYR A 90 -2.59 -4.28 -3.83
CA TYR A 90 -2.43 -4.35 -2.38
C TYR A 90 -1.66 -3.11 -1.92
N THR A 91 -1.98 -2.60 -0.74
CA THR A 91 -1.18 -1.52 -0.15
C THR A 91 0.12 -2.08 0.42
N VAL A 92 1.15 -1.25 0.50
CA VAL A 92 2.44 -1.61 1.07
C VAL A 92 2.86 -0.52 2.05
N GLN A 93 3.47 -0.93 3.15
CA GLN A 93 4.11 0.03 4.05
C GLN A 93 5.42 0.50 3.41
N PRO A 94 5.64 1.82 3.25
CA PRO A 94 6.93 2.32 2.82
C PRO A 94 7.97 1.96 3.88
N GLY A 95 8.98 1.17 3.51
CA GLY A 95 9.93 0.57 4.46
C GLY A 95 10.99 1.54 4.98
N ASN A 96 11.40 1.36 6.24
CA ASN A 96 12.69 1.82 6.76
C ASN A 96 13.74 0.70 6.58
N VAL A 97 14.88 1.04 5.97
CA VAL A 97 15.90 0.13 5.40
C VAL A 97 16.50 -0.90 6.37
N GLU A 98 16.33 -0.75 7.68
CA GLU A 98 17.06 -1.55 8.68
C GLU A 98 16.71 -3.06 8.71
N ASN A 99 15.59 -3.48 8.10
CA ASN A 99 15.12 -4.87 8.19
C ASN A 99 15.05 -5.62 6.84
N ASP A 100 15.70 -5.14 5.76
CA ASP A 100 15.82 -5.89 4.49
C ASP A 100 17.26 -6.41 4.29
N PRO A 101 17.62 -7.56 4.88
CA PRO A 101 18.98 -8.10 4.80
C PRO A 101 19.38 -8.59 3.40
N GLU A 102 18.44 -8.70 2.45
CA GLU A 102 18.69 -9.19 1.09
C GLU A 102 18.54 -8.10 0.01
N GLY A 103 18.04 -6.90 0.36
CA GLY A 103 17.89 -5.77 -0.56
C GLY A 103 16.95 -6.07 -1.73
N LEU A 104 15.99 -6.97 -1.52
CA LEU A 104 15.07 -7.46 -2.55
C LEU A 104 13.83 -6.56 -2.70
N GLY A 105 13.70 -5.52 -1.88
CA GLY A 105 12.55 -4.61 -1.94
C GLY A 105 11.24 -5.34 -1.65
N ALA A 106 11.27 -6.27 -0.69
CA ALA A 106 10.08 -6.89 -0.15
C ALA A 106 9.30 -5.83 0.64
N ALA A 107 8.05 -5.56 0.27
CA ALA A 107 7.15 -4.74 1.05
C ALA A 107 7.14 -5.24 2.51
N GLN A 108 7.55 -4.39 3.46
CA GLN A 108 7.75 -4.81 4.87
C GLN A 108 6.48 -5.38 5.53
N ALA A 109 5.31 -4.99 5.04
CA ALA A 109 4.03 -5.60 5.39
C ALA A 109 3.03 -5.29 4.26
N PRO A 110 2.60 -6.26 3.44
CA PRO A 110 1.51 -6.06 2.49
C PRO A 110 0.19 -5.82 3.24
N GLY A 111 -0.71 -5.09 2.60
CA GLY A 111 -2.03 -4.79 3.12
C GLY A 111 -2.91 -6.05 3.17
N SER A 112 -3.91 -6.05 4.04
CA SER A 112 -4.83 -7.17 4.20
C SER A 112 -5.96 -7.20 3.18
N PHE A 113 -6.21 -6.07 2.49
CA PHE A 113 -7.29 -5.95 1.51
C PHE A 113 -6.73 -5.91 0.08
N GLN A 114 -7.42 -6.61 -0.82
CA GLN A 114 -7.26 -6.42 -2.26
C GLN A 114 -8.15 -5.27 -2.69
N TRP A 115 -7.56 -4.17 -3.12
CA TRP A 115 -8.25 -2.96 -3.55
C TRP A 115 -8.31 -2.88 -5.07
N THR A 116 -9.48 -2.62 -5.62
CA THR A 116 -9.68 -2.34 -7.04
C THR A 116 -9.79 -0.83 -7.25
N ILE A 117 -9.10 -0.31 -8.27
CA ILE A 117 -9.21 1.10 -8.68
C ILE A 117 -10.55 1.33 -9.37
N GLY A 118 -11.50 1.96 -8.67
CA GLY A 118 -12.87 2.17 -9.13
C GLY A 118 -13.14 3.52 -9.79
N ASP A 119 -12.35 4.55 -9.49
CA ASP A 119 -12.45 5.87 -10.13
C ASP A 119 -11.13 6.65 -10.00
N ILE A 120 -10.83 7.49 -10.98
CA ILE A 120 -9.62 8.33 -11.03
C ILE A 120 -10.05 9.73 -11.44
N SER A 121 -9.82 10.70 -10.56
CA SER A 121 -10.12 12.11 -10.79
C SER A 121 -8.98 13.01 -10.34
N ARG A 122 -8.96 14.27 -10.77
CA ARG A 122 -8.02 15.30 -10.29
C ARG A 122 -8.79 16.41 -9.58
N SER A 123 -8.17 16.99 -8.55
CA SER A 123 -8.78 18.08 -7.77
C SER A 123 -8.77 19.44 -8.47
N SER A 124 -8.06 19.61 -9.59
CA SER A 124 -7.95 20.90 -10.26
C SER A 124 -9.20 21.27 -11.05
N ALA A 125 -9.55 22.57 -11.07
CA ALA A 125 -10.71 23.08 -11.81
C ALA A 125 -10.65 22.74 -13.32
N ALA A 126 -9.44 22.63 -13.88
CA ALA A 126 -9.19 22.25 -15.28
C ALA A 126 -9.43 20.75 -15.59
N ALA A 127 -9.67 19.94 -14.57
CA ALA A 127 -9.95 18.52 -14.68
C ALA A 127 -11.44 18.16 -14.56
N TRP A 128 -12.30 19.15 -14.29
CA TRP A 128 -13.73 18.90 -14.11
C TRP A 128 -14.35 18.40 -15.43
N GLY A 129 -15.06 17.27 -15.37
CA GLY A 129 -15.65 16.60 -16.54
C GLY A 129 -14.68 15.74 -17.38
N LYS A 130 -13.42 15.57 -16.96
CA LYS A 130 -12.48 14.64 -17.63
C LYS A 130 -12.51 13.27 -16.96
N VAL A 131 -12.61 12.23 -17.78
CA VAL A 131 -12.50 10.83 -17.34
C VAL A 131 -11.06 10.37 -17.50
N TYR A 132 -10.46 9.85 -16.43
CA TYR A 132 -9.12 9.28 -16.46
C TYR A 132 -9.22 7.76 -16.37
N THR A 133 -8.52 7.07 -17.26
CA THR A 133 -8.47 5.60 -17.27
C THR A 133 -7.19 5.03 -16.67
N GLY A 134 -6.25 5.91 -16.29
CA GLY A 134 -4.98 5.54 -15.68
C GLY A 134 -4.08 6.74 -15.38
N PHE A 135 -3.04 6.52 -14.59
CA PHE A 135 -2.05 7.52 -14.20
C PHE A 135 -0.70 6.87 -13.88
N LEU A 136 0.36 7.70 -13.88
CA LEU A 136 1.68 7.31 -13.42
C LEU A 136 1.78 7.58 -11.92
N TYR A 137 2.30 6.63 -11.18
CA TYR A 137 2.38 6.65 -9.72
C TYR A 137 3.81 6.42 -9.24
N ASP A 138 4.27 7.30 -8.36
CA ASP A 138 5.65 7.32 -7.83
C ASP A 138 5.77 6.71 -6.43
N GLY A 139 4.75 5.98 -5.96
CA GLY A 139 4.75 5.33 -4.64
C GLY A 139 4.48 6.24 -3.45
N ASP A 140 3.88 7.41 -3.68
CA ASP A 140 3.58 8.36 -2.60
C ASP A 140 2.60 7.78 -1.56
N PRO A 141 2.83 8.02 -0.27
CA PRO A 141 1.88 7.60 0.75
C PRO A 141 0.53 8.27 0.50
N MET A 142 -0.53 7.46 0.59
CA MET A 142 -1.89 7.92 0.35
C MET A 142 -2.50 8.52 1.62
N SER A 143 -3.30 9.57 1.46
CA SER A 143 -4.22 10.03 2.51
C SER A 143 -5.63 9.67 2.13
N CYS A 144 -6.24 8.73 2.87
CA CYS A 144 -7.49 8.11 2.47
C CYS A 144 -8.56 8.26 3.53
N ASN A 145 -9.79 8.48 3.05
CA ASN A 145 -10.97 8.47 3.88
C ASN A 145 -11.90 7.34 3.44
N VAL A 146 -12.48 6.61 4.39
CA VAL A 146 -13.45 5.55 4.06
C VAL A 146 -14.81 6.19 3.80
N THR A 147 -15.41 5.89 2.65
CA THR A 147 -16.66 6.50 2.18
C THR A 147 -17.87 5.62 2.34
N SER A 148 -17.65 4.30 2.34
CA SER A 148 -18.72 3.33 2.48
C SER A 148 -18.21 2.00 2.99
N ALA A 149 -19.05 1.31 3.75
CA ALA A 149 -18.82 -0.04 4.21
C ALA A 149 -20.12 -0.84 4.17
N SER A 150 -20.03 -2.10 3.78
CA SER A 150 -21.16 -3.02 3.79
C SER A 150 -20.69 -4.41 4.20
N PHE A 151 -21.57 -5.08 4.92
CA PHE A 151 -21.35 -6.43 5.42
C PHE A 151 -22.63 -7.23 5.30
N THR A 152 -22.51 -8.45 4.79
CA THR A 152 -23.60 -9.39 4.59
C THR A 152 -23.20 -10.72 5.18
N TYR A 153 -24.06 -11.28 6.03
CA TYR A 153 -23.88 -12.59 6.63
C TYR A 153 -25.02 -13.52 6.22
N GLN A 154 -24.68 -14.70 5.73
CA GLN A 154 -25.61 -15.76 5.35
C GLN A 154 -25.58 -16.83 6.44
N PHE A 155 -26.68 -16.94 7.19
CA PHE A 155 -26.75 -17.77 8.38
C PHE A 155 -26.72 -19.27 8.06
N GLN A 156 -27.33 -19.69 6.95
CA GLN A 156 -27.46 -21.12 6.60
C GLN A 156 -26.12 -21.74 6.18
N ASP A 157 -25.33 -21.01 5.39
CA ASP A 157 -24.07 -21.50 4.83
C ASP A 157 -22.84 -21.04 5.62
N THR A 158 -23.02 -20.29 6.71
CA THR A 158 -21.94 -19.63 7.48
C THR A 158 -21.00 -18.83 6.56
N ASN A 159 -21.59 -18.18 5.56
CA ASN A 159 -20.88 -17.45 4.53
C ASN A 159 -21.02 -15.95 4.76
N TYR A 160 -20.04 -15.16 4.36
CA TYR A 160 -20.11 -13.71 4.47
C TYR A 160 -19.50 -13.01 3.27
N LYS A 161 -20.04 -11.82 3.02
CA LYS A 161 -19.57 -10.92 1.99
C LYS A 161 -19.39 -9.54 2.59
N TYR A 162 -18.37 -8.84 2.13
CA TYR A 162 -18.19 -7.44 2.49
C TYR A 162 -17.74 -6.61 1.31
N SER A 163 -18.05 -5.33 1.37
CA SER A 163 -17.55 -4.34 0.43
C SER A 163 -17.22 -3.04 1.16
N LEU A 164 -16.03 -2.51 0.92
CA LEU A 164 -15.51 -1.28 1.53
C LEU A 164 -14.97 -0.40 0.41
N CYS A 165 -15.21 0.91 0.49
CA CYS A 165 -14.58 1.86 -0.43
C CYS A 165 -13.97 3.03 0.34
N GLY A 166 -12.81 3.47 -0.13
CA GLY A 166 -12.15 4.69 0.32
C GLY A 166 -11.84 5.62 -0.85
N LEU A 167 -11.78 6.91 -0.54
CA LEU A 167 -11.30 7.95 -1.44
C LEU A 167 -9.92 8.39 -0.97
N CYS A 168 -8.91 8.15 -1.80
CA CYS A 168 -7.51 8.40 -1.51
C CYS A 168 -6.99 9.60 -2.30
N PHE A 169 -6.27 10.49 -1.62
CA PHE A 169 -5.55 11.59 -2.23
C PHE A 169 -4.07 11.24 -2.40
N LEU A 170 -3.56 11.46 -3.61
CA LEU A 170 -2.17 11.28 -4.01
C LEU A 170 -1.52 12.65 -4.22
N PRO A 171 -0.55 13.05 -3.38
CA PRO A 171 -0.05 14.43 -3.35
C PRO A 171 0.70 14.85 -4.62
N THR A 172 1.59 14.01 -5.16
CA THR A 172 2.53 14.40 -6.23
C THR A 172 1.85 14.87 -7.51
N TYR A 173 0.68 14.31 -7.83
CA TYR A 173 -0.06 14.63 -9.05
C TYR A 173 -1.49 15.13 -8.80
N GLU A 174 -1.81 15.42 -7.54
CA GLU A 174 -3.14 15.85 -7.10
C GLU A 174 -4.29 14.95 -7.58
N PHE A 175 -4.03 13.64 -7.68
CA PHE A 175 -5.05 12.66 -8.04
C PHE A 175 -5.87 12.28 -6.82
N ARG A 176 -7.16 12.07 -7.05
CA ARG A 176 -8.09 11.42 -6.14
C ARG A 176 -8.49 10.09 -6.76
N VAL A 177 -8.23 9.01 -6.04
CA VAL A 177 -8.46 7.64 -6.51
C VAL A 177 -9.46 6.99 -5.57
N LYS A 178 -10.53 6.44 -6.13
CA LYS A 178 -11.47 5.61 -5.36
C LYS A 178 -10.98 4.17 -5.37
N LEU A 179 -10.67 3.65 -4.20
CA LEU A 179 -10.27 2.26 -4.01
C LEU A 179 -11.41 1.50 -3.34
N CYS A 180 -11.86 0.41 -3.95
CA CYS A 180 -12.92 -0.43 -3.41
C CYS A 180 -12.44 -1.86 -3.28
N THR A 181 -12.82 -2.55 -2.21
CA THR A 181 -12.57 -3.97 -2.04
C THR A 181 -13.91 -4.68 -1.92
N THR A 182 -14.01 -5.85 -2.54
CA THR A 182 -15.16 -6.75 -2.40
C THR A 182 -14.64 -8.13 -2.08
N PHE A 183 -15.23 -8.78 -1.09
CA PHE A 183 -14.86 -10.12 -0.69
C PHE A 183 -16.09 -11.00 -0.54
N ASP A 184 -15.97 -12.24 -0.98
CA ASP A 184 -16.96 -13.29 -0.82
C ASP A 184 -16.23 -14.56 -0.43
N LEU A 185 -16.47 -15.04 0.80
CA LEU A 185 -15.77 -16.22 1.34
C LEU A 185 -15.96 -17.47 0.45
N SER A 186 -17.07 -17.57 -0.30
CA SER A 186 -17.33 -18.71 -1.18
C SER A 186 -16.50 -18.72 -2.47
N THR A 187 -16.02 -17.57 -2.92
CA THR A 187 -15.34 -17.44 -4.22
C THR A 187 -13.93 -16.89 -4.15
N THR A 188 -13.58 -16.16 -3.09
CA THR A 188 -12.33 -15.40 -3.04
C THR A 188 -11.20 -16.22 -2.40
N ASN A 189 -10.15 -16.47 -3.17
CA ASN A 189 -8.90 -17.04 -2.67
C ASN A 189 -7.93 -15.93 -2.26
N LEU A 190 -7.79 -15.69 -0.96
CA LEU A 190 -6.86 -14.70 -0.43
C LEU A 190 -5.43 -15.25 -0.29
N PRO A 191 -4.40 -14.43 -0.54
CA PRO A 191 -3.03 -14.78 -0.24
C PRO A 191 -2.84 -14.97 1.27
N ASN A 192 -1.83 -15.77 1.66
CA ASN A 192 -1.65 -16.15 3.06
C ASN A 192 -1.51 -14.95 4.01
N PHE A 193 -0.85 -13.88 3.58
CA PHE A 193 -0.67 -12.67 4.41
C PHE A 193 -1.98 -11.93 4.72
N ALA A 194 -3.03 -12.11 3.91
CA ALA A 194 -4.32 -11.44 4.10
C ALA A 194 -5.29 -12.27 4.97
N LYS A 195 -4.90 -13.48 5.39
CA LYS A 195 -5.75 -14.39 6.16
C LYS A 195 -5.96 -13.97 7.62
N ASP A 196 -5.02 -13.25 8.21
CA ASP A 196 -5.09 -12.82 9.62
C ASP A 196 -6.28 -11.87 9.87
N LEU A 197 -6.58 -11.01 8.89
CA LEU A 197 -7.79 -10.17 8.91
C LEU A 197 -9.06 -11.02 8.92
N GLN A 198 -9.10 -12.09 8.12
CA GLN A 198 -10.27 -12.98 8.05
C GLN A 198 -10.48 -13.74 9.35
N GLN A 199 -9.40 -14.19 10.01
CA GLN A 199 -9.49 -14.81 11.34
C GLN A 199 -10.08 -13.85 12.38
N SER A 200 -9.65 -12.59 12.36
CA SER A 200 -10.18 -11.55 13.27
C SER A 200 -11.65 -11.26 13.00
N LEU A 201 -12.07 -11.22 11.73
CA LEU A 201 -13.47 -11.06 11.35
C LEU A 201 -14.31 -12.27 11.79
N GLN A 202 -13.85 -13.50 11.52
CA GLN A 202 -14.55 -14.73 11.92
C GLN A 202 -14.76 -14.82 13.43
N SER A 203 -13.77 -14.39 14.24
CA SER A 203 -13.93 -14.31 15.68
C SER A 203 -15.08 -13.38 16.10
N ARG A 204 -15.34 -12.30 15.36
CA ARG A 204 -16.45 -11.38 15.62
C ARG A 204 -17.79 -11.97 15.15
N LEU A 205 -17.79 -12.76 14.07
CA LEU A 205 -18.99 -13.45 13.58
C LEU A 205 -19.50 -14.50 14.57
N GLY A 206 -18.64 -15.13 15.36
CA GLY A 206 -19.08 -16.04 16.43
C GLY A 206 -20.04 -15.37 17.45
N ASN A 207 -19.90 -14.06 17.67
CA ASN A 207 -20.83 -13.30 18.51
C ASN A 207 -22.17 -13.07 17.80
N MET A 208 -22.15 -12.81 16.50
CA MET A 208 -23.38 -12.70 15.69
C MET A 208 -24.16 -14.02 15.68
N ASP A 209 -23.47 -15.16 15.55
CA ASP A 209 -24.11 -16.48 15.60
C ASP A 209 -24.80 -16.73 16.95
N SER A 210 -24.20 -16.26 18.04
CA SER A 210 -24.78 -16.36 19.37
C SER A 210 -26.04 -15.50 19.52
N ALA A 211 -26.01 -14.24 19.05
CA ALA A 211 -27.17 -13.35 19.04
C ALA A 211 -28.28 -13.89 18.12
N TYR A 212 -27.91 -14.42 16.94
CA TYR A 212 -28.82 -15.02 15.96
C TYR A 212 -29.55 -16.25 16.50
N ARG A 213 -28.87 -17.15 17.22
CA ARG A 213 -29.52 -18.35 17.80
C ARG A 213 -30.66 -18.00 18.74
N ASN A 214 -30.59 -16.85 19.40
CA ASN A 214 -31.59 -16.33 20.32
C ASN A 214 -32.60 -15.38 19.65
N LEU A 215 -32.53 -15.21 18.33
CA LEU A 215 -33.42 -14.32 17.59
C LEU A 215 -34.81 -14.94 17.50
N SER A 216 -35.74 -14.34 18.24
CA SER A 216 -37.16 -14.63 18.17
C SER A 216 -37.94 -13.35 18.44
N PHE A 217 -38.93 -13.05 17.61
CA PHE A 217 -39.88 -11.96 17.84
C PHE A 217 -41.17 -12.17 17.05
N GLU A 218 -42.23 -11.53 17.51
CA GLU A 218 -43.52 -11.55 16.83
C GLU A 218 -43.61 -10.38 15.83
N PRO A 219 -44.13 -10.56 14.61
CA PRO A 219 -44.05 -9.55 13.57
C PRO A 219 -44.63 -8.20 13.93
N HIS A 220 -45.71 -8.19 14.72
CA HIS A 220 -46.38 -6.99 15.22
C HIS A 220 -45.54 -6.14 16.19
N THR A 221 -44.41 -6.66 16.66
CA THR A 221 -43.44 -5.89 17.47
C THR A 221 -42.61 -4.92 16.64
N LEU A 222 -42.63 -5.06 15.31
CA LEU A 222 -42.01 -4.14 14.38
C LEU A 222 -43.07 -3.26 13.70
N PRO A 223 -42.74 -2.02 13.32
CA PRO A 223 -43.65 -1.19 12.57
C PRO A 223 -43.97 -1.83 11.21
N LEU A 224 -45.19 -1.63 10.69
CA LEU A 224 -45.60 -2.16 9.38
C LEU A 224 -44.68 -1.72 8.23
N SER A 225 -44.07 -0.54 8.34
CA SER A 225 -43.05 -0.03 7.42
C SER A 225 -41.79 -0.88 7.35
N ALA A 226 -41.56 -1.78 8.31
CA ALA A 226 -40.44 -2.71 8.32
C ALA A 226 -40.61 -3.85 7.31
N TYR A 227 -41.83 -4.16 6.88
CA TYR A 227 -42.12 -5.31 6.02
C TYR A 227 -42.38 -4.90 4.57
N PRO A 228 -41.93 -5.71 3.60
CA PRO A 228 -42.25 -5.50 2.19
C PRO A 228 -43.66 -6.03 1.84
N PRO A 229 -44.34 -5.43 0.85
CA PRO A 229 -44.07 -4.11 0.26
C PRO A 229 -44.37 -3.04 1.31
N TYR A 230 -43.49 -2.03 1.48
CA TYR A 230 -43.58 -0.98 2.51
C TYR A 230 -45.03 -0.58 2.82
N TYR A 231 -45.61 -1.20 3.86
CA TYR A 231 -47.05 -1.09 4.11
C TYR A 231 -47.33 0.32 4.63
N SER A 232 -48.42 0.94 4.16
CA SER A 232 -48.98 2.14 4.81
C SER A 232 -49.51 1.74 6.19
N GLN A 233 -49.42 2.64 7.19
CA GLN A 233 -49.88 2.39 8.57
C GLN A 233 -51.33 1.87 8.67
N ASP A 234 -52.15 2.06 7.63
CA ASP A 234 -53.56 1.72 7.57
C ASP A 234 -53.87 0.31 7.01
N GLN A 235 -52.86 -0.50 6.69
CA GLN A 235 -53.07 -1.84 6.10
C GLN A 235 -53.12 -2.96 7.15
N ILE A 236 -53.88 -4.02 6.83
CA ILE A 236 -54.05 -5.21 7.69
C ILE A 236 -52.71 -5.94 7.79
N ASP A 237 -52.29 -6.25 9.03
CA ASP A 237 -51.09 -7.03 9.30
C ASP A 237 -51.24 -8.46 8.77
N VAL A 238 -50.58 -8.74 7.64
CA VAL A 238 -50.59 -10.07 6.98
C VAL A 238 -49.69 -11.07 7.73
N TYR A 239 -48.77 -10.60 8.57
CA TYR A 239 -47.72 -11.42 9.20
C TYR A 239 -47.93 -11.62 10.71
N GLY A 240 -48.83 -10.87 11.34
CA GLY A 240 -49.01 -10.79 12.80
C GLY A 240 -49.28 -12.09 13.56
N ASN A 241 -49.69 -13.16 12.88
CA ASN A 241 -50.05 -14.44 13.50
C ASN A 241 -48.92 -15.48 13.58
N ARG A 242 -47.70 -15.18 13.10
CA ARG A 242 -46.57 -16.12 13.10
C ARG A 242 -45.38 -15.57 13.89
N THR A 243 -44.90 -16.27 14.90
CA THR A 243 -43.61 -15.96 15.54
C THR A 243 -42.47 -16.27 14.57
N LEU A 244 -41.59 -15.30 14.33
CA LEU A 244 -40.38 -15.49 13.54
C LEU A 244 -39.27 -15.98 14.47
N THR A 245 -38.68 -17.12 14.15
CA THR A 245 -37.55 -17.70 14.89
C THR A 245 -36.30 -17.72 14.01
N SER A 246 -35.14 -17.98 14.61
CA SER A 246 -33.85 -18.04 13.91
C SER A 246 -33.89 -18.84 12.60
N SER A 247 -34.61 -19.98 12.53
CA SER A 247 -34.74 -20.79 11.31
C SER A 247 -35.37 -20.07 10.12
N ASP A 248 -36.13 -19.01 10.35
CA ASP A 248 -36.80 -18.23 9.30
C ASP A 248 -35.87 -17.19 8.66
N PHE A 249 -34.74 -16.87 9.29
CA PHE A 249 -33.80 -15.87 8.82
C PHE A 249 -32.71 -16.52 7.97
N THR A 250 -32.50 -16.00 6.78
CA THR A 250 -31.53 -16.55 5.81
C THR A 250 -30.28 -15.70 5.72
N GLN A 251 -30.45 -14.38 5.80
CA GLN A 251 -29.38 -13.41 5.59
C GLN A 251 -29.60 -12.19 6.46
N LEU A 252 -28.48 -11.61 6.89
CA LEU A 252 -28.38 -10.31 7.51
C LEU A 252 -27.51 -9.40 6.64
N SER A 253 -27.90 -8.14 6.49
CA SER A 253 -27.14 -7.15 5.75
C SER A 253 -27.16 -5.81 6.47
N ILE A 254 -25.97 -5.23 6.64
CA ILE A 254 -25.76 -3.91 7.20
C ILE A 254 -24.84 -3.11 6.28
N TRP A 255 -25.18 -1.86 6.02
CA TRP A 255 -24.35 -0.98 5.20
C TRP A 255 -24.42 0.46 5.69
N ILE A 256 -23.33 1.18 5.45
CA ILE A 256 -23.21 2.62 5.65
C ILE A 256 -22.53 3.24 4.43
N GLY A 257 -23.05 4.36 3.95
CA GLY A 257 -22.59 5.07 2.77
C GLY A 257 -22.76 6.58 2.92
N ASP A 258 -22.29 7.34 1.93
CA ASP A 258 -22.32 8.82 1.92
C ASP A 258 -21.70 9.47 3.17
N ILE A 259 -20.71 8.77 3.73
CA ILE A 259 -19.89 9.26 4.84
C ILE A 259 -18.49 9.60 4.34
N ASN A 260 -17.76 10.30 5.19
CA ASN A 260 -16.36 10.58 5.00
C ASN A 260 -15.66 10.33 6.35
N PHE A 261 -15.17 9.11 6.54
CA PHE A 261 -14.47 8.70 7.76
C PHE A 261 -12.98 9.02 7.64
N VAL A 262 -12.54 9.93 8.51
CA VAL A 262 -11.14 10.36 8.63
C VAL A 262 -10.56 9.74 9.89
N PRO A 263 -9.59 8.81 9.80
CA PRO A 263 -9.00 8.18 10.97
C PRO A 263 -8.24 9.18 11.84
N PHE A 264 -8.17 8.95 13.15
CA PHE A 264 -7.18 9.65 13.96
C PHE A 264 -5.78 9.17 13.58
N VAL A 265 -4.89 10.10 13.24
CA VAL A 265 -3.48 9.81 12.97
C VAL A 265 -2.77 9.53 14.30
N LYS A 266 -2.96 8.35 14.90
CA LYS A 266 -2.12 7.88 16.03
C LYS A 266 -1.89 6.37 15.99
N ASN A 267 -0.63 6.01 16.22
CA ASN A 267 0.01 4.69 16.31
C ASN A 267 -0.55 3.73 17.38
N LYS A 268 -1.87 3.65 17.59
CA LYS A 268 -2.42 2.58 18.40
C LYS A 268 -2.69 1.38 17.49
N PRO A 269 -2.00 0.23 17.67
CA PRO A 269 -2.42 -0.99 17.01
C PRO A 269 -3.89 -1.25 17.39
N LEU A 270 -4.69 -1.73 16.45
CA LEU A 270 -6.05 -2.20 16.74
C LEU A 270 -5.96 -3.13 17.96
N GLN A 271 -6.46 -2.69 19.12
CA GLN A 271 -6.49 -3.52 20.30
C GLN A 271 -7.57 -4.56 20.08
N ASN A 272 -7.16 -5.83 20.06
CA ASN A 272 -8.01 -6.97 19.76
C ASN A 272 -8.86 -7.40 20.97
N THR A 273 -9.04 -6.53 21.95
CA THR A 273 -9.56 -6.86 23.28
C THR A 273 -10.50 -5.76 23.75
N ASP A 274 -11.75 -5.81 23.28
CA ASP A 274 -12.96 -5.70 24.09
C ASP A 274 -14.19 -5.38 23.23
N HIS A 275 -15.35 -5.82 23.73
CA HIS A 275 -16.66 -5.75 23.07
C HIS A 275 -17.15 -4.31 22.77
N SER A 276 -16.37 -3.30 23.17
CA SER A 276 -16.61 -1.85 22.99
C SER A 276 -15.78 -1.20 21.88
N ASP A 277 -14.81 -1.91 21.27
CA ASP A 277 -13.80 -1.30 20.37
C ASP A 277 -14.15 -1.38 18.86
N GLY A 278 -15.43 -1.59 18.53
CA GLY A 278 -15.94 -1.63 17.15
C GLY A 278 -16.44 -0.28 16.62
N THR A 279 -16.32 0.79 17.39
CA THR A 279 -16.62 2.13 16.87
C THR A 279 -15.48 2.62 15.98
N PRO A 280 -15.77 3.29 14.85
CA PRO A 280 -14.74 3.90 14.03
C PRO A 280 -13.90 4.89 14.85
N GLN A 281 -12.58 4.68 14.89
CA GLN A 281 -11.63 5.48 15.64
C GLN A 281 -11.18 6.69 14.80
N GLY A 282 -12.03 7.72 14.76
CA GLY A 282 -11.79 8.90 13.93
C GLY A 282 -12.97 9.86 13.93
N ASN A 283 -12.92 10.81 12.99
CA ASN A 283 -14.01 11.74 12.75
C ASN A 283 -14.83 11.26 11.55
N ILE A 284 -16.15 11.22 11.70
CA ILE A 284 -17.08 10.89 10.61
C ILE A 284 -17.77 12.17 10.19
N PHE A 285 -17.62 12.54 8.92
CA PHE A 285 -18.35 13.65 8.32
C PHE A 285 -19.42 13.11 7.38
N ILE A 286 -20.55 13.82 7.30
CA ILE A 286 -21.68 13.44 6.46
C ILE A 286 -21.90 14.58 5.49
N HIS A 287 -21.96 14.25 4.19
CA HIS A 287 -22.13 15.24 3.13
C HIS A 287 -21.06 16.35 3.18
N ARG A 288 -21.48 17.62 3.34
CA ARG A 288 -20.60 18.80 3.43
C ARG A 288 -20.52 19.37 4.86
N SER A 289 -20.91 18.59 5.87
CA SER A 289 -20.80 19.02 7.26
C SER A 289 -19.33 19.22 7.64
N ASP A 290 -19.06 20.34 8.31
CA ASP A 290 -17.77 20.68 8.92
C ASP A 290 -17.62 20.10 10.35
N LYS A 291 -18.72 19.61 10.93
CA LYS A 291 -18.74 19.01 12.26
C LYS A 291 -18.71 17.49 12.18
N PRO A 292 -17.85 16.83 12.97
CA PRO A 292 -17.87 15.38 13.08
C PRO A 292 -19.12 14.91 13.80
N THR A 293 -19.64 13.77 13.36
CA THR A 293 -20.80 13.10 13.92
C THR A 293 -20.35 11.76 14.52
N ASP A 294 -21.03 11.29 15.58
CA ASP A 294 -20.79 9.94 16.08
C ASP A 294 -21.29 8.89 15.08
N PHE A 295 -20.79 7.66 15.19
CA PHE A 295 -21.05 6.62 14.20
C PHE A 295 -22.52 6.23 14.09
N PHE A 296 -23.23 6.14 15.22
CA PHE A 296 -24.63 5.75 15.21
C PHE A 296 -25.50 6.88 14.64
N SER A 297 -25.29 8.13 15.05
CA SER A 297 -25.96 9.28 14.45
C SER A 297 -25.66 9.40 12.96
N ALA A 298 -24.44 9.08 12.53
CA ALA A 298 -24.09 9.07 11.12
C ALA A 298 -24.88 8.02 10.33
N PHE A 299 -25.00 6.81 10.89
CA PHE A 299 -25.84 5.75 10.34
C PHE A 299 -27.32 6.18 10.21
N LYS A 300 -27.86 6.90 11.21
CA LYS A 300 -29.24 7.41 11.16
C LYS A 300 -29.42 8.46 10.07
N MET A 301 -28.56 9.49 10.05
CA MET A 301 -28.68 10.62 9.12
C MET A 301 -28.55 10.19 7.64
N THR A 302 -27.83 9.11 7.38
CA THR A 302 -27.67 8.53 6.04
C THR A 302 -28.69 7.43 5.73
N GLY A 303 -29.51 7.04 6.71
CA GLY A 303 -30.62 6.11 6.52
C GLY A 303 -31.75 6.72 5.68
N ASP A 304 -32.03 8.02 5.87
CA ASP A 304 -33.07 8.75 5.13
C ASP A 304 -32.82 8.77 3.61
N THR A 305 -31.54 8.80 3.19
CA THR A 305 -31.14 8.75 1.78
C THR A 305 -30.99 7.32 1.26
N SER A 306 -31.32 6.31 2.06
CA SER A 306 -31.05 4.87 1.80
C SER A 306 -29.56 4.53 1.61
N ALA A 307 -28.65 5.46 1.88
CA ALA A 307 -27.20 5.24 1.84
C ALA A 307 -26.73 4.33 2.98
N SER A 308 -27.52 4.24 4.06
CA SER A 308 -27.30 3.33 5.18
C SER A 308 -28.54 2.48 5.45
N GLY A 309 -28.33 1.29 5.99
CA GLY A 309 -29.46 0.41 6.28
C GLY A 309 -29.06 -0.86 6.99
N PHE A 310 -30.10 -1.47 7.57
CA PHE A 310 -30.02 -2.74 8.28
C PHE A 310 -31.23 -3.56 7.86
N GLN A 311 -30.98 -4.75 7.31
CA GLN A 311 -32.00 -5.58 6.70
C GLN A 311 -31.76 -7.07 6.99
N PHE A 312 -32.86 -7.79 7.14
CA PHE A 312 -32.89 -9.25 7.18
C PHE A 312 -33.64 -9.80 5.99
N SER A 313 -33.23 -10.98 5.52
CA SER A 313 -34.02 -11.78 4.59
C SER A 313 -34.74 -12.89 5.36
N VAL A 314 -36.07 -12.83 5.38
CA VAL A 314 -36.93 -13.77 6.11
C VAL A 314 -37.71 -14.64 5.13
N LEU A 315 -37.71 -15.95 5.35
CA LEU A 315 -38.41 -16.94 4.52
C LEU A 315 -39.92 -16.67 4.49
N GLY A 316 -40.47 -16.53 3.28
CA GLY A 316 -41.90 -16.26 3.08
C GLY A 316 -42.34 -14.81 3.31
N VAL A 317 -41.43 -13.92 3.72
CA VAL A 317 -41.71 -12.49 3.92
C VAL A 317 -40.88 -11.63 2.97
N GLY A 318 -39.57 -11.89 2.86
CA GLY A 318 -38.63 -11.08 2.08
C GLY A 318 -37.73 -10.21 2.95
N GLY A 319 -37.34 -9.03 2.41
CA GLY A 319 -36.41 -8.11 3.06
C GLY A 319 -37.05 -7.26 4.14
N VAL A 320 -36.85 -7.60 5.41
CA VAL A 320 -37.38 -6.88 6.58
C VAL A 320 -36.37 -5.84 7.07
N ARG A 321 -36.80 -4.59 7.26
CA ARG A 321 -36.00 -3.46 7.76
C ARG A 321 -36.51 -3.01 9.14
N PRO A 322 -35.95 -3.49 10.25
CA PRO A 322 -36.54 -3.33 11.58
C PRO A 322 -36.84 -1.89 12.00
N PHE A 323 -36.02 -0.94 11.54
CA PHE A 323 -36.16 0.47 11.86
C PHE A 323 -37.19 1.20 11.00
N GLY A 324 -37.65 0.63 9.87
CA GLY A 324 -38.56 1.34 8.97
C GLY A 324 -38.04 2.73 8.59
N SER A 325 -38.83 3.76 8.90
CA SER A 325 -38.46 5.18 8.75
C SER A 325 -37.84 5.82 10.00
N GLU A 326 -37.80 5.12 11.14
CA GLU A 326 -37.34 5.66 12.42
C GLU A 326 -36.26 4.77 13.07
N TYR A 327 -35.02 5.28 13.14
CA TYR A 327 -33.91 4.59 13.79
C TYR A 327 -33.95 4.76 15.31
N ASN A 328 -34.93 4.13 15.97
CA ASN A 328 -35.03 4.06 17.42
C ASN A 328 -34.77 2.63 17.92
N LEU A 329 -33.77 2.45 18.78
CA LEU A 329 -33.43 1.14 19.35
C LEU A 329 -34.44 0.69 20.41
N GLY A 330 -35.12 1.62 21.06
CA GLY A 330 -36.12 1.31 22.08
C GLY A 330 -37.44 0.77 21.51
N SER A 331 -37.67 0.93 20.21
CA SER A 331 -38.89 0.46 19.53
C SER A 331 -38.74 -0.91 18.87
N ILE A 332 -37.58 -1.56 18.99
CA ILE A 332 -37.33 -2.91 18.44
C ILE A 332 -37.10 -3.92 19.56
N PRO A 333 -37.41 -5.22 19.34
CA PRO A 333 -37.10 -6.28 20.29
C PRO A 333 -35.63 -6.31 20.72
N ALA A 334 -35.37 -6.66 21.98
CA ALA A 334 -34.02 -6.67 22.55
C ALA A 334 -33.03 -7.57 21.77
N SER A 335 -33.49 -8.71 21.28
CA SER A 335 -32.72 -9.64 20.45
C SER A 335 -32.26 -9.00 19.13
N LEU A 336 -33.14 -8.21 18.49
CA LEU A 336 -32.83 -7.44 17.28
C LEU A 336 -31.88 -6.28 17.57
N SER A 337 -32.07 -5.60 18.70
CA SER A 337 -31.18 -4.51 19.12
C SER A 337 -29.76 -5.01 19.35
N ASP A 338 -29.60 -6.14 20.03
CA ASP A 338 -28.29 -6.75 20.29
C ASP A 338 -27.59 -7.18 18.98
N LEU A 339 -28.34 -7.83 18.08
CA LEU A 339 -27.83 -8.21 16.76
C LEU A 339 -27.44 -6.99 15.92
N PHE A 340 -28.23 -5.92 15.95
CA PHE A 340 -27.89 -4.65 15.30
C PHE A 340 -26.62 -4.04 15.87
N GLN A 341 -26.48 -3.96 17.19
CA GLN A 341 -25.29 -3.39 17.83
C GLN A 341 -24.02 -4.18 17.49
N THR A 342 -24.11 -5.52 17.52
CA THR A 342 -23.00 -6.41 17.12
C THR A 342 -22.64 -6.22 15.64
N SER A 343 -23.64 -6.03 14.78
CA SER A 343 -23.46 -5.76 13.35
C SER A 343 -22.81 -4.43 13.07
N LEU A 344 -23.29 -3.37 13.74
CA LEU A 344 -22.75 -2.03 13.62
C LEU A 344 -21.31 -1.99 14.12
N SER A 345 -21.02 -2.62 15.27
CA SER A 345 -19.68 -2.77 15.83
C SER A 345 -18.72 -3.50 14.87
N THR A 346 -19.19 -4.55 14.20
CA THR A 346 -18.40 -5.25 13.18
C THR A 346 -18.09 -4.33 12.00
N LEU A 347 -19.09 -3.60 11.50
CA LEU A 347 -18.92 -2.65 10.40
C LEU A 347 -17.92 -1.55 10.73
N GLY A 348 -17.98 -0.98 11.94
CA GLY A 348 -17.06 0.06 12.37
C GLY A 348 -15.62 -0.45 12.55
N TRP A 349 -15.44 -1.68 13.05
CA TRP A 349 -14.14 -2.35 13.05
C TRP A 349 -13.58 -2.52 11.62
N MET A 350 -14.41 -2.92 10.66
CA MET A 350 -13.99 -3.05 9.26
C MET A 350 -13.56 -1.72 8.66
N MET A 351 -14.23 -0.62 9.00
CA MET A 351 -13.82 0.73 8.60
C MET A 351 -12.46 1.11 9.19
N ASN A 352 -12.20 0.76 10.46
CA ASN A 352 -10.88 0.97 11.08
C ASN A 352 -9.79 0.16 10.38
N ALA A 353 -10.05 -1.11 10.10
CA ALA A 353 -9.11 -1.98 9.39
C ALA A 353 -8.80 -1.46 7.97
N ALA A 354 -9.84 -1.08 7.20
CA ALA A 354 -9.68 -0.48 5.89
C ALA A 354 -8.87 0.82 5.95
N SER A 355 -9.18 1.67 6.92
CA SER A 355 -8.49 2.94 7.07
C SER A 355 -7.02 2.76 7.46
N ALA A 356 -6.69 1.77 8.29
CA ALA A 356 -5.32 1.43 8.64
C ALA A 356 -4.54 0.84 7.45
N ASP A 357 -5.24 0.14 6.56
CA ASP A 357 -4.65 -0.42 5.34
C ASP A 357 -4.39 0.64 4.26
N LEU A 358 -5.22 1.68 4.20
CA LEU A 358 -5.15 2.71 3.18
C LEU A 358 -4.31 3.93 3.60
N ASN A 359 -4.51 4.44 4.82
CA ASN A 359 -3.97 5.74 5.22
C ASN A 359 -2.48 5.65 5.61
N GLY A 360 -1.65 6.51 5.02
CA GLY A 360 -0.20 6.56 5.25
C GLY A 360 0.58 5.42 4.59
N ARG A 361 -0.08 4.60 3.76
CA ARG A 361 0.50 3.48 3.02
C ARG A 361 0.54 3.81 1.52
N SER A 362 1.40 3.13 0.79
CA SER A 362 1.55 3.33 -0.66
C SER A 362 0.87 2.19 -1.43
N ILE A 363 0.56 2.40 -2.71
CA ILE A 363 0.06 1.31 -3.58
C ILE A 363 1.25 0.43 -3.97
N GLY A 364 1.15 -0.87 -3.68
CA GLY A 364 2.08 -1.88 -4.16
C GLY A 364 1.91 -2.05 -5.66
N ALA A 365 2.94 -1.69 -6.41
CA ALA A 365 2.94 -1.76 -7.87
C ALA A 365 4.31 -2.22 -8.35
N THR A 366 4.44 -2.58 -9.63
CA THR A 366 5.73 -2.97 -10.19
C THR A 366 6.47 -1.75 -10.71
N TYR A 367 7.53 -1.36 -10.02
CA TYR A 367 8.41 -0.25 -10.37
C TYR A 367 9.65 -0.78 -11.09
N LEU A 368 10.03 -0.13 -12.19
CA LEU A 368 11.30 -0.41 -12.86
C LEU A 368 12.39 0.46 -12.25
N CYS A 369 13.35 -0.18 -11.58
CA CYS A 369 14.43 0.47 -10.87
C CYS A 369 15.77 0.17 -11.52
N THR A 370 16.66 1.15 -11.48
CA THR A 370 18.04 1.04 -11.97
C THR A 370 18.98 1.23 -10.80
N ILE A 371 19.80 0.23 -10.52
CA ILE A 371 20.87 0.25 -9.52
C ILE A 371 22.16 0.63 -10.24
N THR A 372 22.74 1.76 -9.86
CA THR A 372 24.02 2.25 -10.34
C THR A 372 25.10 1.96 -9.31
N ARG A 373 26.16 1.25 -9.71
CA ARG A 373 27.31 0.93 -8.85
C ARG A 373 28.58 1.50 -9.46
N LYS A 374 29.40 2.16 -8.65
CA LYS A 374 30.76 2.57 -9.06
C LYS A 374 31.71 1.40 -8.84
N LYS A 375 32.05 0.68 -9.92
CA LYS A 375 33.03 -0.42 -9.88
C LYS A 375 34.36 0.03 -10.48
N TRP A 376 35.44 -0.56 -9.99
CA TRP A 376 36.75 -0.43 -10.61
C TRP A 376 36.71 -1.07 -12.00
N LYS A 377 37.17 -0.33 -13.01
CA LYS A 377 37.38 -0.86 -14.35
C LYS A 377 38.50 -1.91 -14.30
N PRO A 378 38.41 -2.99 -15.09
CA PRO A 378 39.47 -3.99 -15.14
C PRO A 378 40.79 -3.33 -15.57
N PHE A 379 41.88 -3.62 -14.85
CA PHE A 379 43.20 -2.99 -15.01
C PHE A 379 43.69 -2.93 -16.46
N ILE A 380 43.39 -3.97 -17.25
CA ILE A 380 43.74 -4.08 -18.67
C ILE A 380 43.13 -2.93 -19.50
N THR A 381 41.88 -2.54 -19.24
CA THR A 381 41.22 -1.46 -20.00
C THR A 381 41.81 -0.07 -19.72
N LEU A 382 42.40 0.14 -18.55
CA LEU A 382 43.06 1.40 -18.17
C LEU A 382 44.44 1.54 -18.84
N VAL A 383 45.13 0.42 -19.08
CA VAL A 383 46.44 0.41 -19.77
C VAL A 383 46.27 0.47 -21.30
N VAL A 384 45.29 -0.25 -21.85
CA VAL A 384 45.11 -0.39 -23.31
C VAL A 384 44.55 0.87 -23.99
N LYS A 385 43.71 1.67 -23.31
CA LYS A 385 43.10 2.87 -23.91
C LYS A 385 44.14 3.92 -24.35
N ARG A 386 45.35 3.89 -23.78
CA ARG A 386 46.46 4.76 -24.18
C ARG A 386 47.34 4.20 -25.28
N GLN A 387 47.33 2.88 -25.49
CA GLN A 387 48.16 2.26 -26.53
C GLN A 387 47.61 2.56 -27.93
N TRP A 388 46.30 2.78 -28.07
CA TRP A 388 45.69 3.21 -29.33
C TRP A 388 45.76 4.72 -29.59
N THR A 389 45.73 5.58 -28.56
CA THR A 389 45.91 7.03 -28.76
C THR A 389 47.35 7.41 -29.08
N ALA A 390 48.34 6.64 -28.61
CA ALA A 390 49.73 6.83 -29.00
C ALA A 390 50.06 6.30 -30.42
N VAL A 391 49.24 5.41 -30.98
CA VAL A 391 49.41 4.93 -32.36
C VAL A 391 48.67 5.84 -33.35
N SER A 392 47.59 6.51 -32.95
CA SER A 392 46.84 7.41 -33.85
C SER A 392 47.46 8.80 -34.07
N THR A 393 48.53 9.17 -33.35
CA THR A 393 49.32 10.38 -33.62
C THR A 393 50.58 10.11 -34.45
N ARG A 394 50.68 8.92 -35.04
CA ARG A 394 51.58 8.62 -36.16
C ARG A 394 50.79 8.02 -37.32
N MET A 395 49.97 8.85 -37.94
CA MET A 395 49.77 8.86 -39.39
C MET A 395 49.85 10.30 -39.87
#